data_AF-A0A2M8C5X0-F1
#
_entry.id   AF-A0A2M8C5X0-F1
#
_cell.length_a   1.000
_cell.length_b   1.000
_cell.length_c   1.000
_cell.angle_alpha   90.00
_cell.angle_beta   90.00
_cell.angle_gamma   90.00
#
_symmetry.space_group_name_H-M   'P 1'
#
loop_
_entity.id
_entity.type
_entity.pdbx_description
1 polymer ?
#
loop_
_entity_poly.entity_id
_entity_poly.type
_entity_poly.pdbx_seq_one_letter_code
_entity_poly.pdbx_strand_id
1 'polypeptide(L)'
;MPIIKSAKKALRQTKRREAHNKYQKKTLAILIKKATVENLSTIVSKIDKASKVRLISMQKASRIKSRLFKTLKPQKLAPRKSKSAVKKANTTKPKTSVKDKKTPQPKLKK
;
A
#
# COMPACT_ATOMS: atom_id res chain seq x y z
N MET A 1 -38.44 22.24 1.55
CA MET A 1 -38.24 20.94 0.88
C MET A 1 -38.00 19.85 1.91
N PRO A 2 -38.59 18.65 1.76
CA PRO A 2 -38.43 17.55 2.71
C PRO A 2 -37.00 17.00 2.72
N ILE A 3 -36.49 16.62 3.90
CA ILE A 3 -35.22 15.90 4.04
C ILE A 3 -35.38 14.48 3.47
N ILE A 4 -34.90 14.31 2.25
CA ILE A 4 -35.00 13.05 1.49
C ILE A 4 -34.29 11.91 2.24
N LYS A 5 -34.83 10.68 2.16
CA LYS A 5 -34.26 9.48 2.81
C LYS A 5 -32.77 9.26 2.45
N SER A 6 -32.37 9.60 1.23
CA SER A 6 -30.98 9.55 0.74
C SER A 6 -30.05 10.48 1.53
N ALA A 7 -30.49 11.72 1.81
CA ALA A 7 -29.73 12.69 2.59
C ALA A 7 -29.49 12.19 4.03
N LYS A 8 -30.52 11.59 4.66
CA LYS A 8 -30.38 10.98 5.99
C LYS A 8 -29.35 9.83 6.00
N LYS A 9 -29.32 9.01 4.94
CA LYS A 9 -28.33 7.91 4.81
C LYS A 9 -26.92 8.43 4.58
N ALA A 10 -26.75 9.43 3.72
CA ALA A 10 -25.47 10.08 3.48
C ALA A 10 -24.89 10.64 4.80
N LEU A 11 -25.72 11.31 5.61
CA LEU A 11 -25.31 11.83 6.92
C LEU A 11 -24.80 10.74 7.87
N ARG A 12 -25.43 9.57 7.90
CA ARG A 12 -24.94 8.44 8.73
C ARG A 12 -23.59 7.93 8.24
N GLN A 13 -23.42 7.82 6.92
CA GLN A 13 -22.15 7.36 6.34
C GLN A 13 -21.02 8.36 6.58
N THR A 14 -21.28 9.66 6.44
CA THR A 14 -20.28 10.70 6.69
C THR A 14 -19.86 10.70 8.15
N LYS A 15 -20.81 10.71 9.10
CA LYS A 15 -20.51 10.63 10.55
C LYS A 15 -19.64 9.42 10.91
N ARG A 16 -19.96 8.23 10.40
CA ARG A 16 -19.17 7.02 10.63
C ARG A 16 -17.75 7.14 10.08
N ARG A 17 -17.61 7.60 8.83
CA ARG A 17 -16.30 7.79 8.18
C ARG A 17 -15.49 8.87 8.89
N GLU A 18 -16.13 9.94 9.32
CA GLU A 18 -15.51 11.06 10.01
C GLU A 18 -14.94 10.62 11.36
N ALA A 19 -15.71 9.92 12.18
CA ALA A 19 -15.25 9.42 13.48
C ALA A 19 -14.01 8.52 13.34
N HIS A 20 -14.07 7.54 12.43
CA HIS A 20 -12.93 6.66 12.15
C HIS A 20 -11.71 7.44 11.62
N ASN A 21 -11.92 8.35 10.66
CA ASN A 21 -10.82 9.13 10.09
C ASN A 21 -10.21 10.10 11.10
N LYS A 22 -11.01 10.66 12.01
CA LYS A 22 -10.54 11.53 13.09
C LYS A 22 -9.62 10.76 14.04
N TYR A 23 -10.02 9.55 14.44
CA TYR A 23 -9.18 8.67 15.24
C TYR A 23 -7.85 8.36 14.54
N GLN A 24 -7.91 7.89 13.29
CA GLN A 24 -6.71 7.52 12.52
C GLN A 24 -5.78 8.71 12.25
N LYS A 25 -6.33 9.92 12.05
CA LYS A 25 -5.52 11.14 11.90
C LYS A 25 -4.79 11.49 13.20
N LYS A 26 -5.47 11.37 14.34
CA LYS A 26 -4.87 11.63 15.66
C LYS A 26 -3.74 10.63 15.96
N THR A 27 -3.98 9.34 15.75
CA THR A 27 -2.95 8.31 15.97
C THR A 27 -1.74 8.52 15.07
N LEU A 28 -1.97 8.82 13.78
CA LEU A 28 -0.89 9.11 12.84
C LEU A 28 -0.09 10.36 13.23
N ALA A 29 -0.76 11.43 13.68
CA ALA A 29 -0.08 12.64 14.16
C ALA A 29 0.79 12.36 15.40
N ILE A 30 0.31 11.56 16.36
CA ILE A 30 1.08 11.19 17.55
C ILE A 30 2.30 10.35 17.17
N LEU A 31 2.13 9.38 16.27
CA LEU A 31 3.24 8.53 15.79
C LEU A 31 4.32 9.35 15.08
N ILE A 32 3.94 10.33 14.26
CA ILE A 32 4.90 11.22 13.59
C ILE A 32 5.65 12.08 14.60
N LYS A 33 4.98 12.58 15.65
CA LYS A 33 5.63 13.38 16.71
C LYS A 33 6.63 12.57 17.52
N LYS A 34 6.32 11.30 17.81
CA LYS A 34 7.18 10.37 18.57
C LYS A 34 8.14 9.58 17.67
N ALA A 35 8.41 10.05 16.46
CA ALA A 35 9.24 9.33 15.52
C ALA A 35 10.71 9.31 15.99
N THR A 36 11.26 8.12 16.15
CA THR A 36 12.69 7.87 16.43
C THR A 36 13.32 7.14 15.25
N VAL A 37 14.66 7.08 15.22
CA VAL A 37 15.41 6.39 14.14
C VAL A 37 15.03 4.90 14.06
N GLU A 38 14.88 4.24 15.20
CA GLU A 38 14.52 2.83 15.30
C GLU A 38 13.12 2.54 14.72
N ASN A 39 12.15 3.40 15.04
CA ASN A 39 10.76 3.20 14.65
C ASN A 39 10.43 3.72 13.25
N LEU A 40 11.39 4.37 12.58
CA LEU A 40 11.18 5.08 11.32
C LEU A 40 10.57 4.18 10.23
N SER A 41 11.03 2.94 10.09
CA SER A 41 10.53 2.00 9.06
C SER A 41 9.04 1.68 9.25
N THR A 42 8.61 1.48 10.50
CA THR A 42 7.22 1.18 10.82
C THR A 42 6.32 2.39 10.59
N ILE A 43 6.81 3.59 10.92
CA ILE A 43 6.10 4.86 10.73
C ILE A 43 5.92 5.15 9.23
N VAL A 44 6.96 4.99 8.42
CA VAL A 44 6.89 5.13 6.96
C VAL A 44 5.85 4.18 6.37
N SER A 45 5.84 2.93 6.82
CA SER A 45 4.84 1.93 6.39
C SER A 45 3.41 2.34 6.77
N LYS A 46 3.20 2.90 7.97
CA LYS A 46 1.89 3.41 8.40
C LYS A 46 1.44 4.64 7.60
N ILE A 47 2.35 5.55 7.27
CA ILE A 47 2.07 6.71 6.40
C ILE A 47 1.62 6.24 5.02
N ASP A 48 2.29 5.25 4.43
CA ASP A 48 1.93 4.73 3.12
C ASP A 48 0.62 3.94 3.14
N LYS A 49 0.30 3.25 4.23
CA LYS A 49 -1.04 2.64 4.40
C LYS A 49 -2.13 3.72 4.51
N ALA A 50 -1.88 4.82 5.22
CA ALA A 50 -2.82 5.92 5.33
C ALA A 50 -3.10 6.60 3.97
N SER A 51 -2.11 6.67 3.08
CA SER A 51 -2.32 7.22 1.73
C SER A 51 -3.16 6.29 0.84
N LYS A 52 -2.97 4.96 0.93
CA LYS A 52 -3.78 3.98 0.19
C LYS A 52 -5.27 4.05 0.53
N VAL A 53 -5.60 4.28 1.80
CA VAL A 53 -6.99 4.40 2.29
C VAL A 53 -7.53 5.84 2.10
N ARG A 54 -6.81 6.71 1.38
CA ARG A 54 -7.18 8.12 1.12
C ARG A 54 -7.40 8.93 2.41
N LEU A 55 -6.78 8.55 3.52
CA LEU A 55 -6.81 9.32 4.77
C LEU A 55 -5.97 10.60 4.64
N ILE A 56 -4.87 10.49 3.88
CA ILE A 56 -3.99 11.60 3.47
C ILE A 56 -3.74 11.50 1.96
N SER A 57 -3.46 12.62 1.29
CA SER A 57 -3.08 12.59 -0.12
C SER A 57 -1.68 12.00 -0.32
N MET A 58 -1.42 11.46 -1.51
CA MET A 58 -0.13 10.86 -1.85
C MET A 58 1.00 11.87 -1.75
N GLN A 59 0.76 13.11 -2.19
CA GLN A 59 1.73 14.20 -2.10
C GLN A 59 1.99 14.58 -0.63
N LYS A 60 0.95 14.59 0.22
CA LYS A 60 1.13 14.84 1.65
C LYS A 60 1.95 13.74 2.31
N ALA A 61 1.71 12.47 1.97
CA ALA A 61 2.51 11.36 2.45
C ALA A 61 3.98 11.50 2.03
N SER A 62 4.25 11.82 0.76
CA SER A 62 5.61 12.07 0.25
C SER A 62 6.32 13.19 1.01
N ARG A 63 5.64 14.33 1.23
CA ARG A 63 6.18 15.45 2.00
C ARG A 63 6.52 15.07 3.44
N ILE A 64 5.64 14.32 4.11
CA ILE A 64 5.86 13.87 5.49
C ILE A 64 7.08 12.94 5.54
N LYS A 65 7.18 11.97 4.62
CA LYS A 65 8.33 11.07 4.54
C LYS A 65 9.63 11.87 4.33
N SER A 66 9.65 12.78 3.36
CA SER A 66 10.81 13.63 3.10
C SER A 66 11.25 14.42 4.33
N ARG A 67 10.31 15.04 5.05
CA ARG A 67 10.61 15.77 6.28
C ARG A 67 11.18 14.87 7.36
N LEU A 68 10.60 13.69 7.60
CA LEU A 68 11.08 12.73 8.60
C LEU A 68 12.53 12.31 8.37
N PHE A 69 12.89 12.00 7.11
CA PHE A 69 14.26 11.64 6.77
C PHE A 69 15.24 12.81 6.95
N LYS A 70 14.82 14.03 6.61
CA LYS A 70 15.66 15.24 6.80
C LYS A 70 15.89 15.56 8.27
N THR A 71 14.89 15.38 9.13
CA THR A 71 15.01 15.66 10.57
C THR A 71 15.78 14.59 11.32
N LEU A 72 15.53 13.31 11.04
CA LEU A 72 16.12 12.21 11.80
C LEU A 72 17.50 11.79 11.29
N LYS A 73 17.86 12.18 10.06
CA LYS A 73 19.13 11.87 9.37
C LYS A 73 19.64 10.44 9.69
N PRO A 74 18.84 9.40 9.43
CA PRO A 74 19.25 8.04 9.72
C PRO A 74 20.54 7.74 8.94
N GLN A 75 21.48 7.05 9.58
CA GLN A 75 22.70 6.61 8.89
C GLN A 75 22.31 5.80 7.64
N LYS A 76 23.04 6.03 6.56
CA LYS A 76 22.83 5.36 5.29
C LYS A 76 23.09 3.87 5.50
N LEU A 77 22.02 3.10 5.62
CA LEU A 77 22.11 1.64 5.69
C LEU A 77 22.71 1.15 4.37
N ALA A 78 23.71 0.27 4.48
CA ALA A 78 24.28 -0.43 3.34
C ALA A 78 23.14 -1.09 2.52
N PRO A 79 23.25 -1.13 1.18
CA PRO A 79 22.20 -1.71 0.34
C PRO A 79 21.90 -3.13 0.82
N ARG A 80 20.66 -3.36 1.27
CA ARG A 80 20.21 -4.71 1.63
C ARG A 80 20.34 -5.58 0.39
N LYS A 81 21.25 -6.56 0.41
CA LYS A 81 21.26 -7.64 -0.58
C LYS A 81 19.83 -8.18 -0.65
N SER A 82 19.23 -8.14 -1.83
CA SER A 82 17.88 -8.65 -2.04
C SER A 82 17.83 -10.07 -1.48
N LYS A 83 16.88 -10.34 -0.58
CA LYS A 83 16.59 -11.72 -0.21
C LYS A 83 16.23 -12.42 -1.52
N SER A 84 17.05 -13.38 -1.91
CA SER A 84 16.80 -14.28 -3.04
C SER A 84 15.35 -14.73 -2.99
N ALA A 85 14.71 -14.74 -4.16
CA ALA A 85 13.35 -15.18 -4.34
C ALA A 85 13.13 -16.48 -3.56
N VAL A 86 12.24 -16.44 -2.57
CA VAL A 86 11.65 -17.67 -2.04
C VAL A 86 10.93 -18.29 -3.23
N LYS A 87 11.56 -19.31 -3.83
CA LYS A 87 10.96 -20.13 -4.88
C LYS A 87 9.62 -20.61 -4.33
N LYS A 88 8.51 -20.13 -4.90
CA LYS A 88 7.21 -20.76 -4.66
C LYS A 88 7.36 -22.21 -5.13
N ALA A 89 7.22 -23.16 -4.21
CA ALA A 89 7.08 -24.55 -4.55
C ALA A 89 5.81 -24.69 -5.40
N ASN A 90 5.97 -24.97 -6.69
CA ASN A 90 4.86 -25.37 -7.55
C ASN A 90 4.46 -26.79 -7.14
N THR A 91 3.43 -26.92 -6.30
CA THR A 91 2.73 -28.19 -6.13
C THR A 91 1.91 -28.46 -7.38
N THR A 92 2.38 -29.45 -8.12
CA THR A 92 1.74 -30.15 -9.22
C THR A 92 0.30 -30.57 -8.86
N LYS A 93 -0.68 -30.21 -9.70
CA LYS A 93 -1.94 -30.96 -9.81
C LYS A 93 -1.92 -31.70 -11.17
N PRO A 94 -2.31 -32.97 -11.21
CA PRO A 94 -2.11 -33.84 -12.37
C PRO A 94 -3.00 -33.45 -13.56
N LYS A 95 -2.45 -33.74 -14.75
CA LYS A 95 -3.04 -33.54 -16.07
C LYS A 95 -4.31 -34.36 -16.25
N THR A 96 -5.40 -33.73 -16.72
CA THR A 96 -6.34 -34.39 -17.63
C THR A 96 -6.09 -33.89 -19.04
N SER A 97 -5.83 -34.88 -19.89
CA SER A 97 -5.53 -34.82 -21.31
C SER A 97 -6.67 -34.26 -22.16
N VAL A 98 -6.37 -33.33 -23.06
CA VAL A 98 -6.81 -33.44 -24.46
C VAL A 98 -5.63 -33.01 -25.34
N LYS A 99 -5.16 -33.96 -26.15
CA LYS A 99 -4.23 -33.77 -27.25
C LYS A 99 -4.92 -32.89 -28.29
N ASP A 100 -4.23 -31.90 -28.84
CA ASP A 100 -4.13 -31.80 -30.29
C ASP A 100 -2.86 -31.07 -30.70
N LYS A 101 -2.13 -31.75 -31.58
CA LYS A 101 -0.84 -31.39 -32.13
C LYS A 101 -1.06 -30.48 -33.33
N LYS A 102 -0.33 -29.36 -33.43
CA LYS A 102 0.24 -28.96 -34.73
C LYS A 102 1.47 -28.08 -34.58
N THR A 103 2.56 -28.59 -35.13
CA THR A 103 3.94 -28.10 -35.16
C THR A 103 4.06 -26.75 -35.88
N PRO A 104 4.95 -25.82 -35.45
CA PRO A 104 5.28 -24.62 -36.20
C PRO A 104 6.27 -24.94 -37.34
N GLN A 105 5.92 -24.57 -38.57
CA GLN A 105 6.84 -24.56 -39.72
C GLN A 105 7.66 -23.26 -39.73
N PRO A 106 8.99 -23.30 -39.86
CA PRO A 106 9.82 -22.11 -40.04
C PRO A 106 9.69 -21.59 -41.48
N LYS A 107 9.27 -20.33 -41.67
CA LYS A 107 9.35 -19.71 -43.01
C LYS A 107 10.79 -19.26 -43.25
N LEU A 108 11.43 -19.89 -44.23
CA LEU A 108 12.70 -19.49 -44.81
C LEU A 108 12.61 -18.08 -45.42
N LYS A 109 13.72 -17.36 -45.29
CA LYS A 109 14.06 -16.16 -46.06
C LYS A 109 14.00 -16.44 -47.57
N LYS A 110 13.41 -15.53 -48.32
CA LYS A 110 13.79 -15.16 -49.69
C LYS A 110 13.74 -13.65 -49.79
#